data_AF-A0A1Q6WQS3-F1
#
_entry.id   AF-A0A1Q6WQS3-F1
#
_cell.length_a   1.000
_cell.length_b   1.000
_cell.length_c   1.000
_cell.angle_alpha   90.00
_cell.angle_beta   90.00
_cell.angle_gamma   90.00
#
_symmetry.space_group_name_H-M   'P 1'
#
loop_
_entity.id
_entity.type
_entity.pdbx_description
1 polymer ?
#
loop_
_entity_poly.entity_id
_entity_poly.type
_entity_poly.pdbx_seq_one_letter_code
_entity_poly.pdbx_strand_id
1 'polypeptide(L)'
;MHIQYDGCGDSGQIESIAYLDEEGKPLDLANKVSFTEAELMELFYDLTQARHPGWENNDGACGEFEWDLAADTLEHTHNDRFTDYHTTEHEGV
;
A
#
# COMPACT_ATOMS: atom_id res chain seq x y z
N MET A 1 -9.27 0.11 -10.42
CA MET A 1 -8.35 1.15 -9.89
C MET A 1 -7.32 0.45 -9.04
N HIS A 2 -6.05 0.77 -9.23
CA HIS A 2 -4.93 0.13 -8.56
C HIS A 2 -4.16 1.19 -7.77
N ILE A 3 -3.86 0.88 -6.51
CA ILE A 3 -3.22 1.79 -5.57
C ILE A 3 -2.05 1.06 -4.94
N GLN A 4 -0.88 1.68 -4.91
CA GLN A 4 0.31 1.12 -4.28
C GLN A 4 0.76 1.98 -3.11
N TYR A 5 1.25 1.36 -2.06
CA TYR A 5 1.81 2.05 -0.91
C TYR A 5 3.08 1.36 -0.42
N ASP A 6 3.98 2.17 0.14
CA ASP A 6 5.24 1.73 0.71
C ASP A 6 5.59 2.59 1.92
N GLY A 7 6.21 1.97 2.91
CA GLY A 7 6.60 2.63 4.14
C GLY A 7 7.64 1.81 4.89
N CYS A 8 8.58 2.53 5.51
CA CYS A 8 9.58 2.03 6.43
C CYS A 8 10.19 3.18 7.23
N GLY A 9 10.84 2.86 8.36
CA GLY A 9 11.52 3.88 9.17
C GLY A 9 10.58 4.93 9.75
N ASP A 10 9.38 4.52 10.17
CA ASP A 10 8.34 5.37 10.77
C ASP A 10 7.79 6.42 9.78
N SER A 11 7.85 6.12 8.49
CA SER A 11 7.33 6.96 7.42
C SER A 11 6.79 6.09 6.29
N GLY A 12 5.60 6.44 5.79
CA GLY A 12 4.97 5.73 4.69
C GLY A 12 4.12 6.67 3.86
N GLN A 13 3.78 6.24 2.65
CA GLN A 13 2.95 7.02 1.74
C GLN A 13 2.23 6.12 0.74
N ILE A 14 1.21 6.69 0.09
CA ILE A 14 0.67 6.14 -1.13
C ILE A 14 1.60 6.53 -2.29
N GLU A 15 2.15 5.53 -2.97
CA GLU A 15 3.14 5.71 -4.04
C GLU A 15 2.49 6.06 -5.38
N SER A 16 1.35 5.44 -5.68
CA SER A 16 0.65 5.69 -6.93
C SER A 16 -0.83 5.33 -6.86
N ILE A 17 -1.63 6.01 -7.69
CA ILE A 17 -3.02 5.69 -7.96
C ILE A 17 -3.19 5.64 -9.47
N ALA A 18 -3.60 4.49 -9.99
CA ALA A 18 -3.83 4.26 -11.40
C ALA A 18 -5.25 3.78 -11.67
N TYR A 19 -5.89 4.40 -12.66
CA TYR A 19 -7.14 3.87 -13.22
C TYR A 19 -6.75 2.94 -14.36
N LEU A 20 -7.19 1.69 -14.28
CA LEU A 20 -6.88 0.65 -15.27
C LEU A 20 -8.18 0.16 -15.92
N ASP A 21 -8.13 -0.20 -17.19
CA ASP A 21 -9.20 -0.94 -17.86
C ASP A 21 -9.14 -2.44 -17.56
N GLU A 22 -10.06 -3.22 -18.14
CA GLU A 22 -10.12 -4.68 -17.99
C GLU A 22 -8.86 -5.39 -18.52
N GLU A 23 -8.09 -4.74 -19.38
CA GLU A 23 -6.83 -5.26 -19.94
C GLU A 23 -5.60 -4.80 -19.13
N GLY A 24 -5.81 -4.08 -18.01
CA GLY A 24 -4.75 -3.54 -17.16
C GLY A 24 -4.06 -2.30 -17.73
N LYS A 25 -4.64 -1.66 -18.74
CA LYS A 25 -4.05 -0.48 -19.38
C LYS A 25 -4.49 0.81 -18.69
N PRO A 26 -3.60 1.80 -18.53
CA PRO A 26 -3.94 3.09 -17.93
C PRO A 26 -5.07 3.82 -18.66
N LEU A 27 -6.05 4.26 -17.89
CA LEU A 27 -7.14 5.13 -18.31
C LEU A 27 -6.91 6.55 -17.77
N ASP A 28 -6.98 7.54 -18.64
CA ASP A 28 -7.05 8.94 -18.23
C ASP A 28 -8.49 9.30 -17.87
N LEU A 29 -8.76 9.40 -16.56
CA LEU A 29 -10.05 9.76 -16.01
C LEU A 29 -10.03 11.12 -15.31
N ALA A 30 -9.00 11.95 -15.51
CA ALA A 30 -8.76 13.19 -14.74
C ALA A 30 -9.96 14.16 -14.67
N ASN A 31 -10.90 14.10 -15.62
CA ASN A 31 -12.10 14.96 -15.66
C ASN A 31 -13.42 14.20 -15.49
N LYS A 32 -13.38 12.91 -15.11
CA LYS A 32 -14.56 12.04 -14.99
C LYS A 32 -14.81 11.54 -13.58
N VAL A 33 -13.80 11.58 -12.71
CA VAL A 33 -13.92 11.24 -11.28
C VAL A 33 -14.23 12.47 -10.45
N SER A 34 -15.03 12.27 -9.40
CA SER A 34 -15.46 13.33 -8.48
C SER A 34 -14.47 13.62 -7.35
N PHE A 35 -13.49 12.73 -7.14
CA PHE A 35 -12.49 12.83 -6.09
C PHE A 35 -11.17 13.34 -6.64
N THR A 36 -10.48 14.16 -5.85
CA THR A 36 -9.11 14.56 -6.12
C THR A 36 -8.13 13.44 -5.76
N GLU A 37 -6.94 13.47 -6.36
CA GLU A 37 -5.87 12.52 -6.03
C GLU A 37 -5.48 12.60 -4.55
N ALA A 38 -5.45 13.80 -3.97
CA ALA A 38 -5.13 14.01 -2.56
C ALA A 38 -6.15 13.35 -1.61
N GLU A 39 -7.45 13.45 -1.90
CA GLU A 39 -8.51 12.79 -1.11
C GLU A 39 -8.37 11.27 -1.16
N LEU A 40 -8.01 10.73 -2.33
CA LEU A 40 -7.76 9.28 -2.47
C LEU A 40 -6.49 8.85 -1.73
N MET A 41 -5.41 9.64 -1.80
CA MET A 41 -4.19 9.37 -1.04
C MET A 41 -4.47 9.31 0.45
N GLU A 42 -5.20 10.28 1.01
CA GLU A 42 -5.59 10.31 2.42
C GLU A 42 -6.47 9.11 2.78
N LEU A 43 -7.49 8.81 1.96
CA LEU A 43 -8.37 7.67 2.16
C LEU A 43 -7.62 6.34 2.26
N PHE A 44 -6.71 6.07 1.31
CA PHE A 44 -5.98 4.80 1.29
C PHE A 44 -4.89 4.75 2.35
N TYR A 45 -4.29 5.89 2.72
CA TYR A 45 -3.39 5.96 3.85
C TYR A 45 -4.13 5.60 5.16
N ASP A 46 -5.26 6.25 5.41
CA ASP A 46 -6.08 5.99 6.60
C ASP A 46 -6.61 4.57 6.64
N LEU A 47 -7.02 4.01 5.50
CA LEU A 47 -7.47 2.63 5.41
C LEU A 47 -6.34 1.63 5.72
N THR A 48 -5.13 1.92 5.25
CA THR A 48 -3.93 1.12 5.57
C THR A 48 -3.65 1.17 7.06
N GLN A 49 -3.62 2.38 7.65
CA GLN A 49 -3.42 2.58 9.08
C GLN A 49 -4.51 1.93 9.95
N ALA A 50 -5.77 1.96 9.50
CA ALA A 50 -6.88 1.35 10.22
C ALA A 50 -6.80 -0.19 10.24
N ARG A 51 -6.33 -0.81 9.15
CA ARG A 51 -6.20 -2.27 9.04
C ARG A 51 -4.89 -2.78 9.64
N HIS A 52 -3.82 -2.01 9.50
CA HIS A 52 -2.46 -2.34 9.92
C HIS A 52 -1.82 -1.16 10.66
N PRO A 53 -2.15 -0.95 11.94
CA PRO A 53 -1.59 0.18 12.69
C PRO A 53 -0.07 0.10 12.82
N GLY A 54 0.64 1.14 12.37
CA GLY A 54 2.10 1.20 12.45
C GLY A 54 2.82 0.35 11.40
N TRP A 55 2.15 0.08 10.28
CA TRP A 55 2.69 -0.63 9.13
C TRP A 55 4.00 -0.03 8.59
N GLU A 56 4.20 1.27 8.78
CA GLU A 56 5.37 2.02 8.35
C GLU A 56 6.57 1.90 9.32
N ASN A 57 6.38 1.31 10.49
CA ASN A 57 7.38 1.34 11.57
C ASN A 57 8.53 0.37 11.31
N ASN A 58 9.74 0.79 11.66
CA ASN A 58 10.96 -0.03 11.57
C ASN A 58 11.20 -0.60 10.16
N ASP A 59 11.13 -1.93 10.00
CA ASP A 59 11.28 -2.62 8.72
C ASP A 59 10.16 -2.23 7.73
N GLY A 60 9.01 -1.80 8.26
CA GLY A 60 7.89 -1.28 7.51
C GLY A 60 7.06 -2.35 6.80
N ALA A 61 6.29 -1.92 5.82
CA ALA A 61 5.41 -2.77 5.03
C ALA A 61 5.13 -2.13 3.67
N CYS A 62 4.70 -2.94 2.72
CA CYS A 62 4.20 -2.45 1.44
C CYS A 62 3.00 -3.26 0.99
N GLY A 63 2.28 -2.75 0.00
CA GLY A 63 1.15 -3.46 -0.54
C GLY A 63 0.40 -2.66 -1.56
N GLU A 64 -0.78 -3.17 -1.88
CA GLU A 64 -1.63 -2.61 -2.92
C GLU A 64 -3.10 -2.85 -2.64
N PHE A 65 -3.92 -1.97 -3.20
CA PHE A 65 -5.36 -2.12 -3.28
C PHE A 65 -5.79 -2.25 -4.73
N GLU A 66 -6.74 -3.15 -4.96
CA GLU A 66 -7.45 -3.28 -6.24
C GLU A 66 -8.93 -2.99 -6.01
N TRP A 67 -9.41 -1.87 -6.54
CA TRP A 67 -10.82 -1.52 -6.48
C TRP A 67 -11.45 -1.66 -7.87
N ASP A 68 -12.30 -2.67 -8.04
CA ASP A 68 -13.23 -2.73 -9.16
C ASP A 68 -14.38 -1.75 -8.90
N LEU A 69 -14.37 -0.63 -9.62
CA LEU A 69 -15.38 0.43 -9.49
C LEU A 69 -16.74 0.03 -10.09
N ALA A 70 -16.78 -0.95 -10.99
CA ALA A 70 -18.02 -1.42 -11.61
C ALA A 70 -18.73 -2.45 -10.71
N ALA A 71 -17.96 -3.34 -10.09
CA ALA A 71 -18.47 -4.31 -9.13
C ALA A 71 -18.59 -3.77 -7.69
N ASP A 72 -17.97 -2.62 -7.42
CA ASP A 72 -17.80 -2.03 -6.08
C ASP A 72 -17.13 -3.01 -5.09
N THR A 73 -16.05 -3.65 -5.55
CA THR A 73 -15.29 -4.61 -4.74
C THR A 73 -13.86 -4.13 -4.54
N LEU A 74 -13.43 -4.09 -3.28
CA LEU A 74 -12.10 -3.65 -2.88
C LEU A 74 -11.30 -4.82 -2.30
N GLU A 75 -10.22 -5.18 -2.98
CA GLU A 75 -9.21 -6.12 -2.52
C GLU A 75 -8.00 -5.37 -1.95
N HIS A 76 -7.32 -5.99 -0.97
CA HIS A 76 -6.14 -5.41 -0.32
C HIS A 76 -5.11 -6.50 -0.04
N THR A 77 -3.95 -6.35 -0.67
CA THR A 77 -2.77 -7.18 -0.44
C THR A 77 -1.79 -6.40 0.43
N HIS A 78 -1.42 -6.97 1.57
CA HIS A 78 -0.51 -6.36 2.54
C HIS A 78 0.70 -7.27 2.79
N ASN A 79 1.90 -6.69 2.83
CA ASN A 79 3.16 -7.39 3.09
C ASN A 79 3.94 -6.68 4.19
N ASP A 80 3.99 -7.28 5.38
CA ASP A 80 4.90 -6.88 6.45
C ASP A 80 6.34 -7.23 6.09
N ARG A 81 7.27 -6.32 6.38
CA ARG A 81 8.72 -6.60 6.33
C ARG A 81 9.19 -6.89 7.74
N PHE A 82 10.13 -7.82 7.86
CA PHE A 82 10.77 -8.13 9.12
C PHE A 82 12.22 -8.50 8.89
N THR A 83 13.08 -8.09 9.82
CA THR A 83 14.45 -8.54 9.93
C THR A 83 14.52 -9.72 10.91
N ASP A 84 15.09 -10.84 10.46
CA ASP A 84 15.36 -12.00 11.31
C ASP A 84 16.87 -12.27 11.41
N TYR A 85 17.31 -12.81 12.54
CA TYR A 85 18.72 -13.09 12.82
C TYR A 85 18.91 -14.56 13.19
N HIS A 86 19.86 -15.21 12.50
CA HIS A 86 20.44 -16.45 12.99
C HIS A 86 21.71 -16.14 13.77
N THR A 87 21.71 -16.43 15.08
CA THR A 87 22.81 -16.12 15.98
C THR A 87 23.43 -17.39 16.55
N THR A 88 24.76 -17.49 16.43
CA THR A 88 25.57 -18.50 17.14
C THR A 88 26.64 -17.77 17.94
N GLU A 89 26.84 -18.20 19.19
CA GLU A 89 27.82 -17.60 20.10
C GLU A 89 28.84 -18.68 20.48
N HIS A 90 30.12 -18.29 20.51
CA HIS A 90 31.22 -19.17 20.91
C HIS A 90 32.06 -18.46 21.96
N GLU A 91 32.25 -19.09 23.12
CA GLU A 91 33.20 -18.66 24.13
C GLU A 91 34.29 -19.71 24.31
N GLY A 92 35.56 -19.29 24.24
CA GLY A 92 36.71 -20.18 24.37
C GLY A 92 37.13 -20.89 23.06
N VAL A 93 38.00 -21.90 23.18
CA VAL A 93 38.47 -22.76 22.08
C VAL A 93 37.61 -24.01 21.99
#